data_AF-A0A640L0I8-F1
#
_entry.id   AF-A0A640L0I8-F1
#
_cell.length_a   1.000
_cell.length_b   1.000
_cell.length_c   1.000
_cell.angle_alpha   90.00
_cell.angle_beta   90.00
_cell.angle_gamma   90.00
#
_symmetry.space_group_name_H-M   'P 1'
#
loop_
_entity.id
_entity.type
_entity.pdbx_description
1 polymer ?
#
loop_
_entity_poly.entity_id
_entity_poly.type
_entity_poly.pdbx_seq_one_letter_code
_entity_poly.pdbx_strand_id
1 'polypeptide(L)'
;MSSAPKASVPSMASVAATSAAHAAAQRPSEPPKDTVTLRRLMDVLLFVGPSGCGKSTVIRRLQRDWPTLFEFSVSHTTRPPRHDEVQGQHYHFVTMEEFQKLIEAGCMIEYSRLYRPETLSTTLLSKSLGYLYGTSKKALRTVLERNHVVLMDTDLLGAINIRRYCSREVIGTTHVIVSRSQQDSGAAPAVQVPPTISTPRLPPVLPESEGSVVPKTATSCKDVTLPSFLSYPSPAVIRTLRCMIIFIAPPSMQVLEQRLRERKTETETSIQLRMSLNRRWMQWAKENKSFFDHYIVNDSLDLCYAKVREIVRAEVLLVDSSL
;
A
#
# COMPACT_ATOMS: atom_id res chain seq x y z
N MET A 1 59.14 -37.12 35.67
CA MET A 1 59.42 -35.73 36.10
C MET A 1 59.22 -34.83 34.90
N SER A 2 58.13 -34.06 34.86
CA SER A 2 57.94 -32.98 33.89
C SER A 2 56.91 -32.01 34.45
N SER A 3 57.34 -30.76 34.61
CA SER A 3 56.62 -29.61 35.15
C SER A 3 55.80 -28.92 34.06
N ALA A 4 54.56 -28.53 34.37
CA ALA A 4 53.80 -27.55 33.59
C ALA A 4 53.39 -26.36 34.49
N PRO A 5 53.52 -25.11 34.03
CA PRO A 5 53.34 -23.91 34.85
C PRO A 5 51.87 -23.45 34.95
N LYS A 6 51.52 -22.85 36.10
CA LYS A 6 50.25 -22.16 36.34
C LYS A 6 50.16 -20.89 35.48
N ALA A 7 49.12 -20.78 34.67
CA ALA A 7 48.76 -19.53 33.98
C ALA A 7 47.91 -18.63 34.88
N SER A 8 48.33 -17.36 34.96
CA SER A 8 47.73 -16.26 35.70
C SER A 8 46.46 -15.72 35.03
N VAL A 9 45.42 -15.47 35.83
CA VAL A 9 44.18 -14.82 35.41
C VAL A 9 44.40 -13.31 35.22
N PRO A 10 43.99 -12.69 34.10
CA PRO A 10 44.09 -11.24 33.94
C PRO A 10 42.97 -10.50 34.68
N SER A 11 43.36 -9.34 35.23
CA SER A 11 42.60 -8.38 36.03
C SER A 11 41.43 -7.73 35.27
N MET A 12 40.31 -7.50 35.97
CA MET A 12 39.04 -6.90 35.50
C MET A 12 39.12 -5.41 35.07
N ALA A 13 40.31 -4.81 34.97
CA ALA A 13 40.44 -3.38 34.71
C ALA A 13 40.43 -2.97 33.22
N SER A 14 40.48 -3.91 32.24
CA SER A 14 40.53 -3.54 30.81
C SER A 14 39.22 -3.64 30.02
N VAL A 15 38.12 -4.05 30.65
CA VAL A 15 36.81 -4.19 29.96
C VAL A 15 35.97 -2.91 29.98
N ALA A 16 36.26 -1.98 30.90
CA ALA A 16 35.48 -0.75 31.08
C ALA A 16 35.78 0.35 30.02
N ALA A 17 37.00 0.41 29.47
CA ALA A 17 37.38 1.46 28.53
C ALA A 17 36.87 1.22 27.09
N THR A 18 36.65 -0.04 26.70
CA THR A 18 36.17 -0.40 25.35
C THR A 18 34.65 -0.24 25.20
N SER A 19 33.91 -0.18 26.31
CA SER A 19 32.45 -0.01 26.34
C SER A 19 32.02 1.43 26.03
N ALA A 20 32.77 2.42 26.52
CA ALA A 20 32.45 3.84 26.29
C ALA A 20 32.68 4.30 24.84
N ALA A 21 33.67 3.75 24.16
CA ALA A 21 33.97 4.08 22.76
C ALA A 21 32.97 3.48 21.76
N HIS A 22 32.35 2.33 22.09
CA HIS A 22 31.33 1.70 21.26
C HIS A 22 29.93 2.31 21.45
N ALA A 23 29.62 2.79 22.66
CA ALA A 23 28.37 3.50 22.96
C ALA A 23 28.27 4.90 22.32
N ALA A 24 29.41 5.50 21.93
CA ALA A 24 29.44 6.77 21.20
C ALA A 24 29.13 6.62 19.69
N ALA A 25 29.15 5.40 19.14
CA ALA A 25 29.05 5.12 17.71
C ALA A 25 27.63 4.77 17.22
N GLN A 26 26.62 4.82 18.09
CA GLN A 26 25.22 4.48 17.74
C GLN A 26 24.21 5.52 18.23
N ARG A 27 24.57 6.81 18.20
CA ARG A 27 23.51 7.83 18.11
C ARG A 27 22.84 7.66 16.75
N PRO A 28 21.51 7.70 16.63
CA PRO A 28 20.88 7.85 15.33
C PRO A 28 21.52 9.07 14.69
N SER A 29 22.26 8.86 13.60
CA SER A 29 22.89 9.93 12.85
C SER A 29 21.81 10.95 12.55
N GLU A 30 22.02 12.21 12.93
CA GLU A 30 21.12 13.29 12.52
C GLU A 30 20.87 13.14 11.02
N PRO A 31 19.60 13.15 10.59
CA PRO A 31 19.28 12.94 9.19
C PRO A 31 20.02 14.04 8.40
N PRO A 32 20.67 13.70 7.26
CA PRO A 32 21.48 14.65 6.50
C PRO A 32 20.73 15.97 6.30
N LYS A 33 21.43 17.13 6.37
CA LYS A 33 20.83 18.48 6.26
C LYS A 33 19.95 18.70 5.01
N ASP A 34 20.00 17.78 4.06
CA ASP A 34 19.20 17.69 2.85
C ASP A 34 18.20 16.53 2.86
N THR A 35 17.54 16.27 3.99
CA THR A 35 16.44 15.29 4.07
C THR A 35 15.17 15.93 4.59
N VAL A 36 14.04 15.50 4.03
CA VAL A 36 12.70 15.90 4.45
C VAL A 36 12.02 14.65 5.00
N THR A 37 11.49 14.76 6.22
CA THR A 37 10.67 13.68 6.78
C THR A 37 9.26 13.82 6.20
N LEU A 38 8.82 12.81 5.48
CA LEU A 38 7.45 12.71 5.00
C LEU A 38 6.67 11.79 5.94
N ARG A 39 5.54 12.29 6.43
CA ARG A 39 4.57 11.44 7.09
C ARG A 39 3.64 10.86 6.03
N ARG A 40 3.71 9.53 5.88
CA ARG A 40 2.78 8.79 5.03
C ARG A 40 1.35 8.93 5.55
N LEU A 41 0.43 9.42 4.71
CA LEU A 41 -0.99 9.52 5.02
C LEU A 41 -1.81 8.35 4.47
N MET A 42 -1.34 7.68 3.42
CA MET A 42 -2.02 6.49 2.87
C MET A 42 -1.02 5.34 2.73
N ASP A 43 -1.43 4.13 3.06
CA ASP A 43 -0.60 2.93 2.92
C ASP A 43 -0.80 2.26 1.57
N VAL A 44 -2.03 2.31 1.07
CA VAL A 44 -2.44 1.71 -0.20
C VAL A 44 -3.11 2.77 -1.06
N LEU A 45 -2.63 2.92 -2.29
CA LEU A 45 -3.23 3.74 -3.33
C LEU A 45 -3.68 2.84 -4.48
N LEU A 46 -4.99 2.62 -4.54
CA LEU A 46 -5.64 1.69 -5.45
C LEU A 46 -6.28 2.43 -6.63
N PHE A 47 -5.89 2.05 -7.84
CA PHE A 47 -6.49 2.55 -9.08
C PHE A 47 -7.55 1.57 -9.59
N VAL A 48 -8.77 2.07 -9.76
CA VAL A 48 -9.90 1.27 -10.25
C VAL A 48 -10.40 1.84 -11.57
N GLY A 49 -10.85 0.98 -12.48
CA GLY A 49 -11.42 1.42 -13.74
C GLY A 49 -11.32 0.35 -14.82
N PRO A 50 -12.05 0.50 -15.94
CA PRO A 50 -12.05 -0.49 -17.00
C PRO A 50 -10.65 -0.66 -17.62
N SER A 51 -10.36 -1.84 -18.17
CA SER A 51 -9.13 -2.02 -18.96
C SER A 51 -9.13 -1.06 -20.16
N GLY A 52 -8.06 -0.30 -20.36
CA GLY A 52 -7.97 0.71 -21.42
C GLY A 52 -8.14 2.17 -20.98
N CYS A 53 -8.51 2.44 -19.73
CA CYS A 53 -8.66 3.81 -19.23
C CYS A 53 -7.35 4.50 -18.82
N GLY A 54 -6.20 3.82 -18.85
CA GLY A 54 -4.88 4.44 -18.63
C GLY A 54 -4.25 4.27 -17.24
N LYS A 55 -4.85 3.47 -16.33
CA LYS A 55 -4.33 3.20 -14.97
C LYS A 55 -2.84 2.86 -14.92
N SER A 56 -2.42 1.85 -15.68
CA SER A 56 -1.02 1.38 -15.67
C SER A 56 -0.04 2.48 -16.11
N THR A 57 -0.46 3.40 -16.97
CA THR A 57 0.39 4.52 -17.39
C THR A 57 0.51 5.58 -16.29
N VAL A 58 -0.58 5.87 -15.57
CA VAL A 58 -0.56 6.75 -14.39
C VAL A 58 0.34 6.16 -13.30
N ILE A 59 0.19 4.86 -13.00
CA ILE A 59 1.00 4.13 -12.02
C ILE A 59 2.49 4.19 -12.37
N ARG A 60 2.86 3.89 -13.63
CA ARG A 60 4.27 3.98 -14.07
C ARG A 60 4.84 5.38 -13.93
N ARG A 61 4.05 6.42 -14.22
CA ARG A 61 4.50 7.81 -14.02
C ARG A 61 4.68 8.14 -12.54
N LEU A 62 3.82 7.65 -11.65
CA LEU A 62 4.02 7.80 -10.19
C LEU A 62 5.31 7.13 -9.71
N GLN A 63 5.57 5.90 -10.14
CA GLN A 63 6.80 5.19 -9.78
C GLN A 63 8.06 5.89 -10.32
N ARG A 64 7.97 6.48 -11.52
CA ARG A 64 9.10 7.22 -12.12
C ARG A 64 9.37 8.54 -11.37
N ASP A 65 8.32 9.29 -11.06
CA ASP A 65 8.44 10.61 -10.45
C ASP A 65 8.78 10.50 -8.95
N TRP A 66 8.43 9.39 -8.28
CA TRP A 66 8.68 9.13 -6.86
C TRP A 66 9.09 7.66 -6.56
N PRO A 67 10.28 7.22 -7.03
CA PRO A 67 10.70 5.81 -6.98
C PRO A 67 11.01 5.28 -5.57
N THR A 68 11.29 6.16 -4.62
CA THR A 68 11.60 5.83 -3.21
C THR A 68 10.35 5.78 -2.33
N LEU A 69 9.20 6.20 -2.86
CA LEU A 69 7.96 6.31 -2.10
C LEU A 69 6.91 5.31 -2.53
N PHE A 70 6.86 4.96 -3.81
CA PHE A 70 5.82 4.13 -4.36
C PHE A 70 6.38 2.86 -4.98
N GLU A 71 5.75 1.74 -4.67
CA GLU A 71 6.07 0.46 -5.28
C GLU A 71 4.78 -0.29 -5.63
N PHE A 72 4.79 -0.91 -6.81
CA PHE A 72 3.64 -1.62 -7.34
C PHE A 72 3.55 -3.02 -6.73
N SER A 73 2.36 -3.38 -6.24
CA SER A 73 2.07 -4.72 -5.74
C SER A 73 1.84 -5.67 -6.90
N VAL A 74 2.68 -6.69 -7.01
CA VAL A 74 2.59 -7.68 -8.07
C VAL A 74 1.57 -8.77 -7.68
N SER A 75 0.45 -8.82 -8.39
CA SER A 75 -0.61 -9.82 -8.18
C SER A 75 -0.22 -11.20 -8.71
N HIS A 76 -1.02 -12.22 -8.42
CA HIS A 76 -0.85 -13.60 -8.89
C HIS A 76 -1.80 -13.90 -10.05
N THR A 77 -1.41 -14.79 -10.95
CA THR A 77 -2.32 -15.33 -11.96
C THR A 77 -1.99 -16.77 -12.32
N THR A 78 -3.01 -17.55 -12.69
CA THR A 78 -2.86 -18.90 -13.26
C THR A 78 -2.75 -18.91 -14.78
N ARG A 79 -2.84 -17.73 -15.41
CA ARG A 79 -2.57 -17.58 -16.84
C ARG A 79 -1.07 -17.78 -17.10
N PRO A 80 -0.66 -18.48 -18.17
CA PRO A 80 0.74 -18.49 -18.56
C PRO A 80 1.24 -17.08 -18.94
N PRO A 81 2.52 -16.74 -18.68
CA PRO A 81 3.10 -15.47 -19.11
C PRO A 81 3.03 -15.29 -20.62
N ARG A 82 2.83 -14.06 -21.07
CA ARG A 82 3.05 -13.67 -22.47
C ARG A 82 4.55 -13.55 -22.75
N HIS A 83 4.91 -13.48 -24.04
CA HIS A 83 6.31 -13.44 -24.48
C HIS A 83 7.14 -12.30 -23.86
N ASP A 84 6.49 -11.20 -23.50
CA ASP A 84 7.04 -9.96 -22.96
C ASP A 84 6.82 -9.81 -21.44
N GLU A 85 6.16 -10.77 -20.79
CA GLU A 85 5.88 -10.72 -19.37
C GLU A 85 6.93 -11.48 -18.55
N VAL A 86 7.42 -10.82 -17.51
CA VAL A 86 8.45 -11.34 -16.60
C VAL A 86 7.84 -11.75 -15.25
N GLN A 87 8.20 -12.95 -14.78
CA GLN A 87 7.79 -13.51 -13.48
C GLN A 87 8.21 -12.59 -12.33
N GLY A 88 7.26 -12.29 -11.44
CA GLY A 88 7.49 -11.44 -10.27
C GLY A 88 7.62 -9.94 -10.56
N GLN A 89 7.52 -9.53 -11.82
CA GLN A 89 7.44 -8.11 -12.22
C GLN A 89 6.04 -7.76 -12.71
N HIS A 90 5.46 -8.59 -13.58
CA HIS A 90 4.14 -8.35 -14.14
C HIS A 90 3.07 -9.07 -13.32
N TYR A 91 3.29 -10.36 -13.08
CA TYR A 91 2.52 -11.19 -12.17
C TYR A 91 3.44 -12.23 -11.53
N HIS A 92 3.00 -12.78 -10.41
CA HIS A 92 3.40 -14.11 -9.99
C HIS A 92 2.56 -15.12 -10.77
N PHE A 93 3.12 -15.62 -11.87
CA PHE A 93 2.58 -16.73 -12.65
C PHE A 93 2.74 -18.01 -11.83
N VAL A 94 1.63 -18.63 -11.47
CA VAL A 94 1.55 -19.81 -10.60
C VAL A 94 0.62 -20.86 -11.22
N THR A 95 0.72 -22.12 -10.80
CA THR A 95 -0.23 -23.14 -11.28
C THR A 95 -1.59 -22.99 -10.62
N MET A 96 -2.62 -23.66 -11.17
CA MET A 96 -3.96 -23.67 -10.56
C MET A 96 -3.93 -24.27 -9.16
N GLU A 97 -3.15 -25.34 -8.95
CA GLU A 97 -2.99 -26.03 -7.67
C GLU A 97 -2.31 -25.12 -6.65
N GLU A 98 -1.26 -24.39 -7.05
CA GLU A 98 -0.58 -23.43 -6.18
C GLU A 98 -1.50 -22.28 -5.78
N PHE A 99 -2.26 -21.74 -6.73
CA PHE A 99 -3.22 -20.68 -6.45
C PHE A 99 -4.32 -21.17 -5.48
N GLN A 100 -4.80 -22.39 -5.67
CA GLN A 100 -5.81 -23.01 -4.80
C GLN A 100 -5.28 -23.19 -3.36
N LYS A 101 -4.03 -23.63 -3.19
CA LYS A 101 -3.37 -23.69 -1.88
C LYS A 101 -3.31 -22.31 -1.20
N LEU A 102 -3.07 -21.24 -1.96
CA LEU A 102 -3.07 -19.87 -1.41
C LEU A 102 -4.47 -19.44 -0.93
N ILE A 103 -5.53 -19.85 -1.64
CA ILE A 103 -6.92 -19.61 -1.23
C ILE A 103 -7.23 -20.36 0.06
N GLU A 104 -6.93 -21.67 0.11
CA GLU A 104 -7.20 -22.54 1.27
C GLU A 104 -6.44 -22.11 2.52
N ALA A 105 -5.20 -21.65 2.34
CA ALA A 105 -4.40 -21.07 3.43
C ALA A 105 -4.86 -19.66 3.84
N GLY A 106 -5.92 -19.10 3.25
CA GLY A 106 -6.41 -17.75 3.55
C GLY A 106 -5.39 -16.65 3.25
N CYS A 107 -4.49 -16.90 2.30
CA CYS A 107 -3.40 -15.99 1.92
C CYS A 107 -3.80 -14.98 0.85
N MET A 108 -4.98 -15.14 0.23
CA MET A 108 -5.51 -14.21 -0.77
C MET A 108 -6.35 -13.11 -0.10
N ILE A 109 -6.14 -11.86 -0.50
CA ILE A 109 -6.99 -10.71 -0.14
C ILE A 109 -8.24 -10.71 -1.01
N GLU A 110 -8.03 -10.86 -2.31
CA GLU A 110 -9.06 -10.93 -3.33
C GLU A 110 -8.60 -11.86 -4.46
N TYR A 111 -9.57 -12.43 -5.17
CA TYR A 111 -9.32 -13.12 -6.42
C TYR A 111 -10.58 -13.16 -7.27
N SER A 112 -10.39 -13.21 -8.59
CA SER A 112 -11.46 -13.32 -9.58
C SER A 112 -11.07 -14.29 -10.69
N ARG A 113 -12.05 -15.03 -11.22
CA ARG A 113 -11.88 -15.91 -12.37
C ARG A 113 -12.30 -15.20 -13.65
N LEU A 114 -11.39 -15.08 -14.62
CA LEU A 114 -11.69 -14.58 -15.95
C LEU A 114 -11.93 -15.75 -16.91
N TYR A 115 -13.17 -15.84 -17.41
CA TYR A 115 -13.60 -16.87 -18.36
C TYR A 115 -13.17 -16.55 -19.79
N ARG A 116 -12.80 -17.58 -20.55
CA ARG A 116 -12.54 -17.45 -21.99
C ARG A 116 -13.85 -17.62 -22.79
N PRO A 117 -14.10 -16.79 -23.81
CA PRO A 117 -15.31 -16.90 -24.63
C PRO A 117 -15.34 -18.18 -25.49
N GLU A 118 -14.19 -18.79 -25.78
CA GLU A 118 -14.10 -20.04 -26.57
C GLU A 118 -14.75 -21.25 -25.88
N THR A 119 -15.05 -21.16 -24.58
CA THR A 119 -15.61 -22.24 -23.78
C THR A 119 -17.07 -22.02 -23.39
N LEU A 120 -17.89 -21.45 -24.27
CA LEU A 120 -19.36 -21.45 -24.16
C LEU A 120 -19.97 -22.86 -24.40
N SER A 121 -19.32 -23.92 -23.91
CA SER A 121 -19.95 -25.23 -23.77
C SER A 121 -20.77 -25.24 -22.48
N THR A 122 -22.05 -25.58 -22.57
CA THR A 122 -23.03 -25.62 -21.46
C THR A 122 -22.80 -26.78 -20.48
N THR A 123 -21.72 -27.55 -20.64
CA THR A 123 -21.37 -28.63 -19.71
C THR A 123 -20.77 -28.08 -18.41
N LEU A 124 -21.05 -28.73 -17.28
CA LEU A 124 -20.51 -28.38 -15.96
C LEU A 124 -18.97 -28.29 -15.93
N LEU A 125 -18.30 -28.99 -16.85
CA LEU A 125 -16.85 -28.94 -17.09
C LEU A 125 -16.36 -27.57 -17.61
N SER A 126 -17.20 -26.77 -18.27
CA SER A 126 -16.83 -25.42 -18.73
C SER A 126 -16.56 -24.43 -17.58
N LYS A 127 -17.19 -24.63 -16.40
CA LYS A 127 -17.01 -23.74 -15.25
C LYS A 127 -15.57 -23.69 -14.70
N SER A 128 -14.70 -24.64 -15.06
CA SER A 128 -13.29 -24.68 -14.63
C SER A 128 -12.30 -24.04 -15.61
N LEU A 129 -12.71 -23.62 -16.82
CA LEU A 129 -11.82 -23.24 -17.92
C LEU A 129 -11.38 -21.76 -17.96
N GLY A 130 -11.48 -21.04 -16.84
CA GLY A 130 -10.99 -19.66 -16.69
C GLY A 130 -9.71 -19.56 -15.86
N TYR A 131 -8.87 -18.56 -16.14
CA TYR A 131 -7.71 -18.25 -15.30
C TYR A 131 -8.12 -17.44 -14.08
N LEU A 132 -7.44 -17.69 -12.96
CA LEU A 132 -7.57 -16.91 -11.74
C LEU A 132 -6.56 -15.76 -11.76
N TYR A 133 -6.99 -14.64 -11.20
CA TYR A 133 -6.17 -13.48 -10.89
C TYR A 133 -6.47 -13.10 -9.46
N GLY A 134 -5.49 -12.62 -8.71
CA GLY A 134 -5.75 -12.13 -7.37
C GLY A 134 -4.53 -11.61 -6.65
N THR A 135 -4.77 -10.88 -5.58
CA THR A 135 -3.73 -10.21 -4.80
C THR A 135 -3.56 -10.93 -3.46
N SER A 136 -2.33 -11.34 -3.15
CA SER A 136 -2.04 -12.03 -1.90
C SER A 136 -1.66 -11.06 -0.78
N LYS A 137 -1.88 -11.47 0.48
CA LYS A 137 -1.47 -10.72 1.67
C LYS A 137 0.04 -10.45 1.66
N LYS A 138 0.83 -11.43 1.20
CA LYS A 138 2.28 -11.32 1.07
C LYS A 138 2.67 -10.21 0.09
N ALA A 139 1.99 -10.13 -1.07
CA ALA A 139 2.28 -9.09 -2.07
C ALA A 139 2.07 -7.67 -1.54
N LEU A 140 1.12 -7.47 -0.62
CA LEU A 140 0.92 -6.18 0.06
C LEU A 140 1.99 -5.94 1.14
N ARG A 141 2.23 -6.93 2.00
CA ARG A 141 3.15 -6.83 3.13
C ARG A 141 4.58 -6.57 2.69
N THR A 142 5.06 -7.22 1.64
CA THR A 142 6.42 -7.02 1.13
C THR A 142 6.71 -5.56 0.77
N VAL A 143 5.73 -4.85 0.21
CA VAL A 143 5.87 -3.43 -0.13
C VAL A 143 5.81 -2.55 1.13
N LEU A 144 4.88 -2.85 2.04
CA LEU A 144 4.72 -2.12 3.30
C LEU A 144 5.95 -2.23 4.21
N GLU A 145 6.57 -3.41 4.28
CA GLU A 145 7.79 -3.69 5.06
C GLU A 145 9.00 -2.90 4.54
N ARG A 146 9.02 -2.57 3.24
CA ARG A 146 10.02 -1.68 2.62
C ARG A 146 9.73 -0.19 2.85
N ASN A 147 8.71 0.12 3.65
CA ASN A 147 8.28 1.48 3.98
C ASN A 147 7.74 2.28 2.78
N HIS A 148 7.31 1.61 1.71
CA HIS A 148 6.69 2.24 0.54
C HIS A 148 5.16 2.31 0.65
N VAL A 149 4.56 3.25 -0.06
CA VAL A 149 3.12 3.29 -0.37
C VAL A 149 2.85 2.27 -1.47
N VAL A 150 1.87 1.40 -1.23
CA VAL A 150 1.52 0.34 -2.19
C VAL A 150 0.69 0.93 -3.33
N LEU A 151 1.19 0.82 -4.56
CA LEU A 151 0.41 1.05 -5.77
C LEU A 151 -0.21 -0.27 -6.24
N MET A 152 -1.47 -0.23 -6.65
CA MET A 152 -2.14 -1.39 -7.23
C MET A 152 -3.26 -0.95 -8.16
N ASP A 153 -3.62 -1.82 -9.11
CA ASP A 153 -4.83 -1.68 -9.91
C ASP A 153 -5.67 -2.95 -9.92
N THR A 154 -6.97 -2.80 -9.69
CA THR A 154 -7.93 -3.91 -9.73
C THR A 154 -9.23 -3.49 -10.39
N ASP A 155 -10.11 -4.46 -10.61
CA ASP A 155 -11.50 -4.18 -10.89
C ASP A 155 -12.26 -3.72 -9.63
N LEU A 156 -13.56 -3.46 -9.81
CA LEU A 156 -14.41 -2.97 -8.73
C LEU A 156 -14.59 -4.00 -7.60
N LEU A 157 -14.70 -5.29 -7.93
CA LEU A 157 -14.88 -6.33 -6.92
C LEU A 157 -13.61 -6.49 -6.09
N GLY A 158 -12.45 -6.50 -6.75
CA GLY A 158 -11.15 -6.44 -6.10
C GLY A 158 -11.04 -5.23 -5.17
N ALA A 159 -11.52 -4.06 -5.61
CA ALA A 159 -11.46 -2.84 -4.81
C ALA A 159 -12.30 -2.92 -3.53
N ILE A 160 -13.50 -3.49 -3.59
CA ILE A 160 -14.36 -3.73 -2.43
C ILE A 160 -13.64 -4.65 -1.42
N ASN A 161 -13.06 -5.74 -1.91
CA ASN A 161 -12.37 -6.72 -1.07
C ASN A 161 -11.09 -6.15 -0.44
N ILE A 162 -10.30 -5.40 -1.21
CA ILE A 162 -9.09 -4.74 -0.73
C ILE A 162 -9.43 -3.69 0.34
N ARG A 163 -10.46 -2.85 0.13
CA ARG A 163 -10.88 -1.88 1.14
C ARG A 163 -11.31 -2.57 2.43
N ARG A 164 -12.10 -3.64 2.33
CA ARG A 164 -12.55 -4.44 3.48
C ARG A 164 -11.39 -5.11 4.22
N TYR A 165 -10.35 -5.54 3.49
CA TYR A 165 -9.13 -6.05 4.10
C TYR A 165 -8.37 -4.95 4.84
N CYS A 166 -8.17 -3.80 4.20
CA CYS A 166 -7.44 -2.67 4.80
C CYS A 166 -8.12 -2.15 6.08
N SER A 167 -9.45 -2.13 6.13
CA SER A 167 -10.19 -1.70 7.32
C SER A 167 -10.07 -2.66 8.52
N ARG A 168 -9.49 -3.84 8.34
CA ARG A 168 -9.36 -4.89 9.37
C ARG A 168 -7.91 -5.18 9.73
N GLU A 169 -7.00 -5.04 8.76
CA GLU A 169 -5.58 -5.29 8.97
C GLU A 169 -4.93 -4.13 9.72
N VAL A 170 -4.16 -4.46 10.75
CA VAL A 170 -3.46 -3.50 11.62
C VAL A 170 -1.97 -3.53 11.34
N ILE A 171 -1.35 -2.36 11.25
CA ILE A 171 0.10 -2.20 11.05
C ILE A 171 0.71 -1.27 12.10
N GLY A 172 1.99 -1.45 12.39
CA GLY A 172 2.82 -0.46 13.08
C GLY A 172 3.45 0.49 12.05
N THR A 173 3.36 1.80 12.26
CA THR A 173 3.91 2.77 11.30
C THR A 173 5.28 3.29 11.67
N THR A 174 6.14 3.40 10.68
CA THR A 174 7.43 4.13 10.72
C THR A 174 7.33 5.37 9.83
N HIS A 175 8.04 6.45 10.17
CA HIS A 175 8.14 7.63 9.31
C HIS A 175 8.87 7.30 8.00
N VAL A 176 8.52 7.99 6.91
CA VAL A 176 9.19 7.86 5.61
C VAL A 176 10.20 9.00 5.49
N ILE A 177 11.48 8.68 5.32
CA ILE A 177 12.55 9.69 5.21
C ILE A 177 12.98 9.76 3.75
N VAL A 178 12.97 10.95 3.15
CA VAL A 178 13.35 11.16 1.75
C VAL A 178 14.41 12.26 1.64
N SER A 179 15.33 12.15 0.68
CA SER A 179 16.32 13.18 0.35
C SER A 179 15.71 14.35 -0.45
N ARG A 180 16.12 15.57 -0.09
CA ARG A 180 15.60 16.88 -0.55
C ARG A 180 15.78 17.13 -2.05
N SER A 181 16.75 16.46 -2.70
CA SER A 181 17.03 16.56 -4.14
C SER A 181 15.90 16.04 -5.05
N GLN A 182 14.88 15.37 -4.51
CA GLN A 182 13.75 14.85 -5.28
C GLN A 182 12.54 15.81 -5.35
N GLN A 183 12.60 17.00 -4.73
CA GLN A 183 11.49 17.95 -4.68
C GLN A 183 11.48 18.97 -5.83
N ASP A 184 12.62 19.26 -6.46
CA ASP A 184 12.82 20.46 -7.30
C ASP A 184 12.60 20.32 -8.82
N SER A 185 11.88 19.29 -9.30
CA SER A 185 11.49 19.22 -10.72
C SER A 185 10.12 19.86 -11.05
N GLY A 186 9.53 20.63 -10.13
CA GLY A 186 8.26 21.32 -10.43
C GLY A 186 7.89 22.39 -9.41
N ALA A 187 8.41 23.60 -9.60
CA ALA A 187 7.97 24.79 -8.91
C ALA A 187 6.44 24.95 -9.00
N ALA A 188 5.78 25.04 -7.84
CA ALA A 188 4.37 25.42 -7.74
C ALA A 188 4.26 26.95 -7.64
N PRO A 189 3.28 27.60 -8.30
CA PRO A 189 3.06 29.02 -8.12
C PRO A 189 2.39 29.30 -6.77
N ALA A 190 2.66 30.49 -6.23
CA ALA A 190 2.14 30.96 -4.95
C ALA A 190 0.60 30.95 -4.93
N VAL A 191 0.02 30.18 -4.00
CA VAL A 191 -1.42 30.18 -3.73
C VAL A 191 -1.73 31.36 -2.80
N GLN A 192 -2.51 32.32 -3.30
CA GLN A 192 -3.10 33.39 -2.50
C GLN A 192 -4.18 32.80 -1.58
N VAL A 193 -4.15 33.22 -0.32
CA VAL A 193 -5.09 32.81 0.73
C VAL A 193 -6.45 33.49 0.52
N PRO A 194 -7.58 32.76 0.41
CA PRO A 194 -8.91 33.37 0.44
C PRO A 194 -9.37 33.65 1.89
N PRO A 195 -10.27 34.63 2.11
CA PRO A 195 -10.55 35.18 3.44
C PRO A 195 -11.40 34.25 4.32
N THR A 196 -11.13 34.36 5.62
CA THR A 196 -11.74 33.64 6.74
C THR A 196 -13.25 33.92 6.87
N ILE A 197 -14.07 32.87 6.89
CA ILE A 197 -15.46 32.92 7.35
C ILE A 197 -15.53 32.24 8.73
N SER A 198 -15.96 33.01 9.73
CA SER A 198 -16.15 32.58 11.12
C SER A 198 -17.40 31.72 11.26
N THR A 199 -17.29 30.59 11.96
CA THR A 199 -18.45 29.84 12.48
C THR A 199 -18.39 29.71 14.00
N PRO A 200 -19.52 29.76 14.72
CA PRO A 200 -19.55 29.84 16.18
C PRO A 200 -19.25 28.51 16.86
N ARG A 201 -18.61 28.59 18.03
CA ARG A 201 -18.19 27.51 18.91
C ARG A 201 -19.35 27.12 19.84
N LEU A 202 -19.75 25.84 19.86
CA LEU A 202 -20.62 25.27 20.90
C LEU A 202 -19.74 24.61 22.00
N PRO A 203 -20.12 24.71 23.29
CA PRO A 203 -19.33 24.21 24.41
C PRO A 203 -19.48 22.68 24.61
N PRO A 204 -18.48 22.02 25.25
CA PRO A 204 -18.49 20.58 25.48
C PRO A 204 -19.38 20.21 26.68
N VAL A 205 -20.11 19.11 26.54
CA VAL A 205 -20.92 18.47 27.60
C VAL A 205 -20.09 17.33 28.20
N LEU A 206 -19.90 17.37 29.52
CA LEU A 206 -19.36 16.28 30.35
C LEU A 206 -20.50 15.32 30.74
N PRO A 207 -20.20 14.02 30.94
CA PRO A 207 -20.94 13.22 31.90
C PRO A 207 -20.07 12.70 33.04
N GLU A 208 -20.77 12.50 34.14
CA GLU A 208 -20.37 12.35 35.52
C GLU A 208 -19.78 10.99 35.90
N SER A 209 -19.20 11.00 37.10
CA SER A 209 -18.61 9.91 37.86
C SER A 209 -19.62 8.88 38.37
N GLU A 210 -19.28 7.59 38.28
CA GLU A 210 -19.77 6.58 39.22
C GLU A 210 -18.71 5.49 39.50
N GLY A 211 -18.60 5.10 40.77
CA GLY A 211 -18.44 3.68 41.12
C GLY A 211 -17.03 3.14 41.42
N SER A 212 -16.50 3.47 42.59
CA SER A 212 -15.43 2.73 43.28
C SER A 212 -15.86 1.30 43.63
N VAL A 213 -15.13 0.27 43.18
CA VAL A 213 -15.10 -1.05 43.82
C VAL A 213 -13.67 -1.61 43.82
N VAL A 214 -13.11 -1.76 45.03
CA VAL A 214 -11.86 -2.47 45.34
C VAL A 214 -12.19 -3.94 45.62
N PRO A 215 -11.29 -4.88 45.28
CA PRO A 215 -10.95 -5.90 46.25
C PRO A 215 -9.44 -6.00 46.51
N LYS A 216 -9.11 -6.07 47.81
CA LYS A 216 -7.81 -6.47 48.35
C LYS A 216 -7.67 -7.99 48.22
N THR A 217 -6.52 -8.46 47.73
CA THR A 217 -5.71 -9.50 48.39
C THR A 217 -4.30 -9.49 47.78
N ALA A 218 -3.31 -9.32 48.65
CA ALA A 218 -1.90 -9.40 48.32
C ALA A 218 -1.44 -10.85 48.38
N THR A 219 -0.55 -11.26 47.48
CA THR A 219 0.42 -12.33 47.77
C THR A 219 1.74 -11.98 47.10
N SER A 220 2.77 -11.90 47.93
CA SER A 220 4.14 -11.47 47.64
C SER A 220 4.89 -12.47 46.78
N CYS A 221 5.74 -12.00 45.85
CA CYS A 221 6.98 -12.69 45.47
C CYS A 221 8.01 -11.73 44.85
N LYS A 222 9.00 -11.38 45.67
CA LYS A 222 10.45 -11.16 45.42
C LYS A 222 10.94 -10.51 44.12
N ASP A 223 11.62 -9.38 44.33
CA ASP A 223 12.77 -8.81 43.61
C ASP A 223 13.18 -9.47 42.29
N VAL A 224 12.85 -8.80 41.19
CA VAL A 224 13.58 -8.93 39.92
C VAL A 224 14.07 -7.54 39.53
N THR A 225 15.37 -7.34 39.64
CA THR A 225 16.10 -6.18 39.15
C THR A 225 15.86 -6.04 37.65
N LEU A 226 15.14 -5.00 37.23
CA LEU A 226 14.94 -4.68 35.82
C LEU A 226 16.28 -4.19 35.22
N PRO A 227 16.82 -4.83 34.17
CA PRO A 227 17.96 -4.28 33.47
C PRO A 227 17.57 -2.98 32.78
N SER A 228 18.42 -1.97 32.99
CA SER A 228 18.27 -0.62 32.50
C SER A 228 18.54 -0.54 30.98
N PHE A 229 17.64 0.19 30.30
CA PHE A 229 17.72 0.73 28.94
C PHE A 229 17.84 -0.28 27.78
N LEU A 230 16.72 -0.95 27.48
CA LEU A 230 16.40 -1.28 26.10
C LEU A 230 16.14 0.04 25.35
N SER A 231 16.88 0.28 24.27
CA SER A 231 16.57 1.32 23.28
C SER A 231 15.23 0.98 22.64
N TYR A 232 14.14 1.54 23.17
CA TYR A 232 12.82 1.37 22.58
C TYR A 232 12.80 2.04 21.20
N PRO A 233 12.53 1.32 20.10
CA PRO A 233 12.15 1.98 18.88
C PRO A 233 10.92 2.85 19.19
N SER A 234 10.92 4.09 18.68
CA SER A 234 9.82 5.06 18.78
C SER A 234 8.46 4.35 18.73
N PRO A 235 7.49 4.67 19.61
CA PRO A 235 6.25 3.90 19.74
C PRO A 235 5.59 3.81 18.36
N ALA A 236 5.61 2.60 17.79
CA ALA A 236 4.95 2.32 16.53
C ALA A 236 3.46 2.61 16.75
N VAL A 237 2.93 3.64 16.11
CA VAL A 237 1.49 3.92 16.16
C VAL A 237 0.79 2.73 15.50
N ILE A 238 0.04 1.98 16.31
CA ILE A 238 -0.75 0.84 15.87
C ILE A 238 -2.05 1.40 15.30
N ARG A 239 -2.28 1.19 13.99
CA ARG A 239 -3.52 1.61 13.31
C ARG A 239 -3.88 0.67 12.18
N THR A 240 -5.10 0.76 11.67
CA THR A 240 -5.51 0.05 10.46
C THR A 240 -4.83 0.60 9.21
N LEU A 241 -4.77 -0.22 8.15
CA LEU A 241 -4.30 0.22 6.84
C LEU A 241 -5.22 1.28 6.26
N ARG A 242 -4.63 2.40 5.85
CA ARG A 242 -5.33 3.48 5.13
C ARG A 242 -5.23 3.23 3.64
N CYS A 243 -6.38 3.08 3.00
CA CYS A 243 -6.51 2.78 1.58
C CYS A 243 -7.30 3.88 0.90
N MET A 244 -6.69 4.49 -0.12
CA MET A 244 -7.32 5.47 -1.00
C MET A 244 -7.61 4.82 -2.35
N ILE A 245 -8.82 5.00 -2.85
CA ILE A 245 -9.29 4.46 -4.12
C ILE A 245 -9.55 5.59 -5.10
N ILE A 246 -8.76 5.62 -6.18
CA ILE A 246 -8.92 6.55 -7.30
C ILE A 246 -9.54 5.79 -8.48
N PHE A 247 -10.75 6.18 -8.87
CA PHE A 247 -11.39 5.69 -10.07
C PHE A 247 -10.93 6.48 -11.30
N ILE A 248 -10.42 5.79 -12.32
CA ILE A 248 -10.04 6.35 -13.61
C ILE A 248 -11.07 5.93 -14.65
N ALA A 249 -11.93 6.88 -15.05
CA ALA A 249 -12.93 6.71 -16.08
C ALA A 249 -12.35 7.02 -17.47
N PRO A 250 -12.71 6.27 -18.54
CA PRO A 250 -12.53 6.76 -19.90
C PRO A 250 -13.48 7.93 -20.20
N PRO A 251 -13.20 8.74 -21.24
CA PRO A 251 -14.06 9.87 -21.65
C PRO A 251 -15.47 9.40 -21.99
N SER A 252 -15.53 8.31 -22.74
CA SER A 252 -16.75 7.67 -23.20
C SER A 252 -16.51 6.18 -23.42
N MET A 253 -17.60 5.41 -23.51
CA MET A 253 -17.51 4.00 -23.87
C MET A 253 -16.99 3.80 -25.29
N GLN A 254 -17.25 4.73 -26.22
CA GLN A 254 -16.75 4.66 -27.60
C GLN A 254 -15.22 4.80 -27.62
N VAL A 255 -14.68 5.77 -26.88
CA VAL A 255 -13.21 5.94 -26.77
C VAL A 255 -12.57 4.72 -26.11
N LEU A 256 -13.21 4.14 -25.09
CA LEU A 256 -12.72 2.90 -24.47
C LEU A 256 -12.67 1.75 -25.49
N GLU A 257 -13.73 1.57 -26.29
CA GLU A 257 -13.81 0.53 -27.31
C GLU A 257 -12.72 0.69 -28.36
N GLN A 258 -12.56 1.91 -28.88
CA GLN A 258 -11.51 2.25 -29.83
C GLN A 258 -10.12 1.87 -29.28
N ARG A 259 -9.81 2.28 -28.04
CA ARG A 259 -8.53 1.96 -27.39
C ARG A 259 -8.30 0.46 -27.18
N LEU A 260 -9.36 -0.33 -27.01
CA LEU A 260 -9.25 -1.80 -26.91
C LEU A 260 -8.99 -2.43 -28.28
N ARG A 261 -9.68 -1.97 -29.33
CA ARG A 261 -9.52 -2.45 -30.71
C ARG A 261 -8.14 -2.12 -31.27
N GLU A 262 -7.61 -0.94 -30.99
CA GLU A 262 -6.28 -0.49 -31.45
C GLU A 262 -5.14 -1.38 -30.96
N ARG A 263 -5.32 -2.08 -29.82
CA ARG A 263 -4.29 -2.99 -29.28
C ARG A 263 -4.13 -4.26 -30.11
N LYS A 264 -5.13 -4.66 -30.91
CA LYS A 264 -5.11 -5.86 -31.77
C LYS A 264 -4.74 -7.17 -31.05
N THR A 265 -4.91 -7.24 -29.72
CA THR A 265 -4.57 -8.42 -28.90
C THR A 265 -5.77 -9.30 -28.58
N GLU A 266 -6.96 -8.94 -29.06
CA GLU A 266 -8.24 -9.51 -28.60
C GLU A 266 -9.18 -9.79 -29.78
N THR A 267 -10.00 -10.83 -29.65
CA THR A 267 -11.02 -11.19 -30.64
C THR A 267 -12.26 -10.31 -30.51
N GLU A 268 -13.03 -10.17 -31.58
CA GLU A 268 -14.28 -9.39 -31.58
C GLU A 268 -15.24 -9.81 -30.46
N THR A 269 -15.40 -11.12 -30.26
CA THR A 269 -16.27 -11.67 -29.21
C THR A 269 -15.80 -11.30 -27.81
N SER A 270 -14.48 -11.34 -27.55
CA SER A 270 -13.91 -10.94 -26.26
C SER A 270 -14.04 -9.44 -26.01
N ILE A 271 -13.90 -8.60 -27.05
CA ILE A 271 -14.09 -7.15 -26.96
C ILE A 271 -15.55 -6.85 -26.62
N GLN A 272 -16.51 -7.44 -27.32
CA GLN A 272 -17.94 -7.24 -27.06
C GLN A 272 -18.33 -7.63 -25.63
N LEU A 273 -17.83 -8.76 -25.14
CA LEU A 273 -18.05 -9.19 -23.75
C LEU A 273 -17.52 -8.15 -22.76
N ARG A 274 -16.26 -7.71 -22.93
CA ARG A 274 -15.68 -6.65 -22.08
C ARG A 274 -16.48 -5.37 -22.14
N MET A 275 -16.93 -4.96 -23.32
CA MET A 275 -17.75 -3.76 -23.48
C MET A 275 -19.08 -3.88 -22.72
N SER A 276 -19.74 -5.03 -22.80
CA SER A 276 -20.99 -5.27 -22.07
C SER A 276 -20.80 -5.19 -20.54
N LEU A 277 -19.74 -5.80 -20.01
CA LEU A 277 -19.42 -5.79 -18.58
C LEU A 277 -19.02 -4.39 -18.12
N ASN A 278 -18.14 -3.73 -18.89
CA ASN A 278 -17.69 -2.37 -18.60
C ASN A 278 -18.85 -1.37 -18.63
N ARG A 279 -19.87 -1.53 -19.48
CA ARG A 279 -21.07 -0.65 -19.45
C ARG A 279 -21.77 -0.71 -18.09
N ARG A 280 -22.02 -1.92 -17.58
CA ARG A 280 -22.65 -2.11 -16.25
C ARG A 280 -21.77 -1.56 -15.13
N TRP A 281 -20.47 -1.83 -15.19
CA TRP A 281 -19.52 -1.31 -14.19
C TRP A 281 -19.42 0.21 -14.21
N MET A 282 -19.38 0.83 -15.39
CA MET A 282 -19.33 2.28 -15.54
C MET A 282 -20.61 2.94 -15.05
N GLN A 283 -21.78 2.32 -15.30
CA GLN A 283 -23.04 2.78 -14.75
C GLN A 283 -23.02 2.72 -13.21
N TRP A 284 -22.67 1.57 -12.64
CA TRP A 284 -22.56 1.41 -11.19
C TRP A 284 -21.59 2.44 -10.58
N ALA A 285 -20.43 2.65 -11.20
CA ALA A 285 -19.43 3.59 -10.71
C ALA A 285 -19.91 5.05 -10.74
N LYS A 286 -20.78 5.40 -11.70
CA LYS A 286 -21.41 6.73 -11.77
C LYS A 286 -22.49 6.90 -10.70
N GLU A 287 -23.25 5.85 -10.41
CA GLU A 287 -24.30 5.85 -9.37
C GLU A 287 -23.70 5.84 -7.96
N ASN A 288 -22.53 5.22 -7.79
CA ASN A 288 -21.88 5.01 -6.49
C ASN A 288 -20.56 5.80 -6.36
N LYS A 289 -20.56 7.08 -6.78
CA LYS A 289 -19.33 7.90 -6.75
C LYS A 289 -18.69 8.03 -5.36
N SER A 290 -19.49 8.04 -4.30
CA SER A 290 -19.03 8.10 -2.90
C SER A 290 -18.23 6.87 -2.47
N PHE A 291 -18.29 5.77 -3.22
CA PHE A 291 -17.40 4.64 -3.00
C PHE A 291 -15.95 5.01 -3.35
N PHE A 292 -15.68 5.95 -4.25
CA PHE A 292 -14.30 6.32 -4.59
C PHE A 292 -13.90 7.55 -3.80
N ASP A 293 -12.66 7.56 -3.31
CA ASP A 293 -12.09 8.75 -2.68
C ASP A 293 -11.91 9.85 -3.74
N HIS A 294 -11.54 9.46 -4.96
CA HIS A 294 -11.47 10.34 -6.13
C HIS A 294 -12.04 9.68 -7.39
N TYR A 295 -12.74 10.46 -8.23
CA TYR A 295 -13.23 10.04 -9.54
C TYR A 295 -12.69 10.96 -10.63
N ILE A 296 -11.84 10.42 -11.52
CA ILE A 296 -11.13 11.19 -12.54
C ILE A 296 -11.49 10.66 -13.93
N VAL A 297 -11.93 11.56 -14.82
CA VAL A 297 -12.10 11.26 -16.24
C VAL A 297 -10.78 11.49 -16.97
N ASN A 298 -10.30 10.47 -17.69
CA ASN A 298 -9.04 10.48 -18.41
C ASN A 298 -9.23 10.79 -19.91
N ASP A 299 -9.46 12.08 -20.18
CA ASP A 299 -9.49 12.66 -21.53
C ASP A 299 -8.08 12.82 -22.11
N SER A 300 -7.19 13.43 -21.32
CA SER A 300 -5.77 13.55 -21.61
C SER A 300 -4.96 12.91 -20.49
N LEU A 301 -3.99 12.08 -20.86
CA LEU A 301 -3.12 11.41 -19.91
C LEU A 301 -2.34 12.41 -19.05
N ASP A 302 -1.91 13.53 -19.62
CA ASP A 302 -1.13 14.54 -18.90
C ASP A 302 -1.98 15.29 -17.87
N LEU A 303 -3.22 15.67 -18.24
CA LEU A 303 -4.16 16.30 -17.32
C LEU A 303 -4.60 15.33 -16.21
N CYS A 304 -4.89 14.07 -16.57
CA CYS A 304 -5.23 13.03 -15.61
C CYS A 304 -4.08 12.81 -14.62
N TYR A 305 -2.84 12.74 -15.12
CA TYR A 305 -1.67 12.55 -14.27
C TYR A 305 -1.42 13.77 -13.37
N ALA A 306 -1.57 15.00 -13.89
CA ALA A 306 -1.42 16.22 -13.11
C ALA A 306 -2.39 16.25 -11.91
N LYS A 307 -3.66 15.86 -12.11
CA LYS A 307 -4.66 15.73 -11.04
C LYS A 307 -4.27 14.67 -10.00
N VAL A 308 -3.84 13.49 -10.44
CA VAL A 308 -3.37 12.43 -9.52
C VAL A 308 -2.16 12.91 -8.72
N ARG A 309 -1.24 13.66 -9.35
CA ARG A 309 -0.06 14.24 -8.72
C ARG A 309 -0.43 15.24 -7.62
N GLU A 310 -1.46 16.05 -7.84
CA GLU A 310 -2.01 16.98 -6.85
C GLU A 310 -2.60 16.25 -5.65
N ILE A 311 -3.46 15.24 -5.88
CA ILE A 311 -4.04 14.38 -4.84
C ILE A 311 -2.94 13.72 -4.00
N VAL A 312 -1.90 13.16 -4.66
CA VAL A 312 -0.78 12.52 -3.96
C VAL A 312 -0.06 13.50 -3.03
N ARG A 313 0.18 14.74 -3.48
CA ARG A 313 0.85 15.76 -2.68
C ARG A 313 -0.01 16.27 -1.51
N ALA A 314 -1.32 16.32 -1.68
CA ALA A 314 -2.22 16.85 -0.66
C ALA A 314 -2.63 15.80 0.39
N GLU A 315 -2.87 14.55 -0.05
CA GLU A 315 -3.60 13.57 0.75
C GLU A 315 -2.84 12.25 0.99
N VAL A 316 -1.78 11.96 0.23
CA VAL A 316 -1.00 10.72 0.38
C VAL A 316 0.28 10.96 1.17
N LEU A 317 0.91 12.12 0.97
CA LEU A 317 2.17 12.50 1.60
C LEU A 317 1.96 13.82 2.35
N LEU A 318 2.23 13.84 3.65
CA LEU A 318 2.34 15.09 4.40
C LEU A 318 3.82 15.42 4.55
N VAL A 319 4.21 16.62 4.10
CA VAL A 319 5.52 17.17 4.43
C VAL A 319 5.50 17.53 5.91
N ASP A 320 6.31 16.84 6.71
CA ASP A 320 6.52 17.27 8.09
C ASP A 320 7.54 18.41 8.01
N SER A 321 7.07 19.65 8.13
CA SER A 321 7.91 20.85 8.09
C SER A 321 8.72 21.05 9.38
N SER A 322 8.85 20.02 10.22
CA SER A 322 9.63 20.04 11.46
C SER A 322 11.08 19.60 11.21
N LEU A 323 11.88 20.48 10.61
CA LEU A 323 13.32 20.60 10.82
C LEU A 323 13.71 22.09 10.84
#